data_AF-A0A9X3LFG7-F1
#
_entry.id   AF-A0A9X3LFG7-F1
#
_cell.length_a   1.000
_cell.length_b   1.000
_cell.length_c   1.000
_cell.angle_alpha   90.00
_cell.angle_beta   90.00
_cell.angle_gamma   90.00
#
_symmetry.space_group_name_H-M   'P 1'
#
loop_
_entity.id
_entity.type
_entity.pdbx_description
1 polymer ?
#
loop_
_entity_poly.entity_id
_entity_poly.type
_entity_poly.pdbx_seq_one_letter_code
_entity_poly.pdbx_strand_id
1 'polypeptide(L)' 'MIPPVETKMDGKKMTVIDDLVEHGVFKVEGRQLYELSLYELLKEHMEKAE' A
#
# COMPACT_ATOMS: atom_id res chain seq x y z
N MET A 1 -13.26 20.79 -13.81
CA MET A 1 -13.34 19.99 -12.58
C MET A 1 -11.96 19.41 -12.35
N ILE A 2 -11.21 19.89 -11.36
CA ILE A 2 -9.92 19.29 -11.00
C ILE A 2 -10.28 18.05 -10.18
N PRO A 3 -9.92 16.82 -10.60
CA PRO A 3 -10.20 15.64 -9.80
C PRO A 3 -9.50 15.82 -8.45
N PRO A 4 -10.18 15.55 -7.33
CA PRO A 4 -9.62 15.76 -6.00
C PRO A 4 -8.32 14.96 -5.88
N VAL A 5 -7.25 15.63 -5.47
CA VAL A 5 -5.90 15.05 -5.32
C VAL A 5 -5.93 13.84 -4.37
N GLU A 6 -6.89 13.79 -3.46
CA GLU A 6 -7.17 12.62 -2.59
C GLU A 6 -7.28 11.32 -3.39
N THR A 7 -8.01 11.30 -4.51
CA THR A 7 -8.24 10.05 -5.28
C THR A 7 -6.96 9.42 -5.81
N LYS A 8 -5.89 10.21 -6.05
CA LYS A 8 -4.60 9.68 -6.51
C LYS A 8 -3.82 9.00 -5.38
N MET A 9 -3.92 9.52 -4.15
CA MET A 9 -3.24 8.97 -3.00
C MET A 9 -3.90 7.67 -2.54
N ASP A 10 -5.24 7.65 -2.52
CA ASP A 10 -6.01 6.44 -2.25
C ASP A 10 -5.77 5.36 -3.31
N GLY A 11 -5.75 5.74 -4.60
CA GLY A 11 -5.44 4.82 -5.69
C GLY A 11 -4.05 4.19 -5.55
N LYS A 12 -3.03 5.00 -5.23
CA LYS A 12 -1.66 4.49 -5.03
C LYS A 12 -1.57 3.55 -3.83
N LYS A 13 -2.27 3.85 -2.73
CA LYS A 13 -2.33 2.96 -1.56
C LYS A 13 -2.91 1.60 -1.93
N MET A 14 -4.01 1.60 -2.67
CA MET A 14 -4.68 0.38 -3.09
C MET A 14 -3.81 -0.47 -4.02
N THR A 15 -3.11 0.15 -4.98
CA THR A 15 -2.14 -0.56 -5.85
C THR A 15 -1.04 -1.24 -5.05
N VAL A 16 -0.46 -0.56 -4.05
CA VAL A 16 0.61 -1.14 -3.22
C VAL A 16 0.08 -2.28 -2.35
N ILE A 17 -1.15 -2.17 -1.84
CA ILE A 17 -1.79 -3.25 -1.08
C ILE A 17 -2.00 -4.47 -1.96
N ASP A 18 -2.51 -4.28 -3.19
CA ASP A 18 -2.76 -5.36 -4.13
C ASP A 18 -1.48 -6.13 -4.45
N ASP A 19 -0.39 -5.41 -4.77
CA ASP A 19 0.93 -5.98 -5.05
C ASP A 19 1.48 -6.77 -3.85
N LEU A 20 1.39 -6.21 -2.64
CA LEU A 20 1.79 -6.91 -1.41
C LEU A 20 0.97 -8.20 -1.20
N VAL A 21 -0.34 -8.17 -1.48
CA VAL A 21 -1.22 -9.36 -1.38
C VAL A 21 -0.86 -10.41 -2.43
N GLU A 22 -0.58 -10.01 -3.68
CA GLU A 22 -0.10 -10.91 -4.73
C GLU A 22 1.22 -11.59 -4.33
N HIS A 23 2.09 -10.88 -3.61
CA HIS A 23 3.33 -11.40 -3.02
C HIS A 23 3.11 -12.19 -1.72
N GLY A 24 1.86 -12.46 -1.33
CA GLY A 24 1.50 -13.25 -0.14
C GLY A 24 1.66 -12.52 1.19
N VAL A 25 1.79 -11.20 1.17
CA VAL A 25 1.83 -10.35 2.37
C VAL A 25 0.42 -9.87 2.67
N PHE A 26 -0.09 -10.23 3.83
CA PHE A 26 -1.41 -9.77 4.29
C PHE A 26 -1.33 -8.87 5.52
N LYS A 27 -0.16 -8.88 6.17
CA LYS A 27 0.10 -8.20 7.44
C LYS A 27 1.58 -7.87 7.55
N VAL A 28 1.85 -6.70 8.13
CA VAL A 28 3.19 -6.16 8.39
C VAL A 28 3.24 -5.87 9.88
N GLU A 29 4.25 -6.39 10.57
CA GLU A 29 4.41 -6.20 12.02
C GLU A 29 3.13 -6.54 12.84
N GLY A 30 2.34 -7.51 12.38
CA GLY A 30 1.09 -7.92 13.03
C GLY A 30 -0.12 -7.03 12.74
N ARG A 31 0.01 -5.95 11.96
CA ARG A 31 -1.08 -5.08 11.51
C ARG A 31 -1.52 -5.43 10.08
N GLN A 32 -2.81 -5.36 9.77
CA GLN A 32 -3.28 -5.62 8.41
C GLN A 32 -2.88 -4.49 7.46
N LEU A 33 -2.65 -4.80 6.17
CA LEU A 33 -2.23 -3.79 5.18
C LEU A 33 -3.16 -2.57 5.08
N TYR A 34 -4.47 -2.77 5.24
CA TYR A 34 -5.46 -1.70 5.21
C TYR A 34 -5.35 -0.74 6.39
N GLU A 35 -4.82 -1.20 7.52
CA GLU A 35 -4.58 -0.42 8.74
C GLU A 35 -3.29 0.39 8.67
N LEU A 36 -2.41 0.07 7.72
CA LEU A 36 -1.12 0.73 7.55
C LEU A 36 -1.26 2.03 6.76
N SER A 37 -0.30 2.94 6.99
CA SER A 37 -0.17 4.15 6.18
C SER A 37 0.46 3.83 4.83
N LEU A 38 0.22 4.68 3.82
CA LEU A 38 0.85 4.54 2.49
C LEU A 38 2.39 4.45 2.59
N TYR A 39 3.00 5.19 3.51
CA TYR A 39 4.44 5.16 3.73
C TYR A 39 4.94 3.79 4.22
N GLU A 40 4.25 3.18 5.19
CA GLU A 40 4.59 1.85 5.72
C GLU A 40 4.44 0.78 4.64
N LEU A 41 3.34 0.86 3.87
CA LEU A 41 3.11 -0.02 2.72
C LEU A 41 4.20 0.10 1.65
N LEU A 42 4.60 1.33 1.33
CA LEU A 42 5.68 1.58 0.36
C LEU A 42 7.03 1.07 0.86
N LYS A 43 7.31 1.20 2.16
CA LYS A 43 8.54 0.68 2.77
C LYS A 43 8.64 -0.83 2.61
N GLU A 44 7.57 -1.56 2.97
CA GLU A 44 7.51 -3.01 2.81
C GLU A 44 7.57 -3.45 1.36
N HIS A 45 6.86 -2.74 0.48
CA HIS A 45 6.89 -3.01 -0.96
C HIS A 45 8.29 -2.76 -1.54
N MET A 46 9.05 -1.78 -1.05
CA MET A 46 10.43 -1.54 -1.46
C MET A 46 11.38 -2.62 -0.93
N GLU A 47 11.22 -3.06 0.32
CA GLU A 47 12.04 -4.13 0.92
C GLU A 47 11.81 -5.50 0.26
N LYS A 48 10.67 -5.71 -0.41
CA LYS A 48 10.35 -6.95 -1.14
C LYS A 48 10.66 -6.91 -2.64
N ALA A 49 11.12 -5.77 -3.16
CA ALA A 49 11.49 -5.63 -4.56
C ALA A 49 12.95 -6.05 -4.87
N GLU A 50 13.70 -6.52 -3.87
CA GLU A 50 15.00 -7.21 -4.01
C GLU A 50 14.84 -8.74 -3.96
#